data_AF-A0A485NU76-F1
#
_entry.id   AF-A0A485NU76-F1
#
_cell.length_a   1.000
_cell.length_b   1.000
_cell.length_c   1.000
_cell.angle_alpha   90.00
_cell.angle_beta   90.00
_cell.angle_gamma   90.00
#
_symmetry.space_group_name_H-M   'P 1'
#
loop_
_entity.id
_entity.type
_entity.pdbx_description
1 polymer ?
#
loop_
_entity_poly.entity_id
_entity_poly.type
_entity_poly.pdbx_seq_one_letter_code
_entity_poly.pdbx_strand_id
1 'polypeptide(L)' 'KIHISKKWGFTKFNVDEFEDMVAEKWLIPDGCGIKYIPNDGPLDKRQVLHS' A
#
# COMPACT_ATOMS: atom_id res chain seq x y z
N LYS A 1 -12.66 17.58 21.36
CA LYS A 1 -12.58 18.03 19.95
C LYS A 1 -12.07 16.86 19.12
N ILE A 2 -12.89 16.30 18.24
CA ILE A 2 -12.49 15.19 17.37
C ILE A 2 -11.71 15.79 16.20
N HIS A 3 -10.53 15.24 15.92
CA HIS A 3 -9.69 15.68 14.81
C HIS A 3 -9.60 14.54 13.79
N ILE A 4 -10.04 14.80 12.56
CA ILE A 4 -9.97 13.82 11.47
C ILE A 4 -8.60 13.99 10.78
N SER A 5 -7.83 12.92 10.79
CA SER A 5 -6.52 12.84 10.12
C SER A 5 -6.70 12.70 8.60
N LYS A 6 -5.80 13.32 7.82
CA LYS A 6 -5.67 13.07 6.37
C LYS A 6 -4.82 11.84 6.04
N LYS A 7 -4.22 11.23 7.05
CA LYS A 7 -3.42 10.01 6.89
C LYS A 7 -4.32 8.81 6.75
N TRP A 8 -3.90 7.86 5.93
CA TRP A 8 -4.56 6.57 5.80
C TRP A 8 -4.41 5.76 7.10
N GLY A 9 -5.49 5.66 7.87
CA GLY A 9 -5.53 4.93 9.13
C GLY A 9 -4.42 5.36 10.10
N PHE A 10 -3.64 4.40 10.58
CA PHE A 10 -2.49 4.61 11.47
C PHE A 10 -1.15 4.63 10.73
N THR A 11 -1.16 4.81 9.42
CA THR A 11 0.05 4.76 8.61
C THR A 11 0.62 6.14 8.37
N LYS A 12 1.85 6.20 7.86
CA LYS A 12 2.52 7.47 7.56
C LYS A 12 2.00 8.14 6.29
N PHE A 13 1.30 7.40 5.43
CA PHE A 13 0.85 7.86 4.12
C PHE A 13 -0.42 8.69 4.23
N ASN A 14 -0.56 9.67 3.34
CA ASN A 14 -1.86 10.30 3.12
C ASN A 14 -2.81 9.36 2.37
N VAL A 15 -4.12 9.64 2.44
CA VAL A 15 -5.11 8.86 1.69
C VAL A 15 -4.80 8.87 0.20
N ASP A 16 -4.49 10.04 -0.37
CA ASP A 16 -4.22 10.20 -1.80
C ASP A 16 -2.99 9.38 -2.25
N GLU A 17 -1.88 9.49 -1.51
CA GLU A 17 -0.65 8.74 -1.80
C GLU A 17 -0.86 7.22 -1.66
N PHE A 18 -1.69 6.80 -0.71
CA PHE A 18 -2.00 5.38 -0.52
C PHE A 18 -2.86 4.84 -1.68
N GLU A 19 -3.86 5.59 -2.14
CA GLU A 19 -4.67 5.21 -3.30
C GLU A 19 -3.82 5.05 -4.57
N ASP A 20 -2.91 5.98 -4.83
CA ASP A 20 -1.98 5.90 -5.96
C ASP A 20 -1.08 4.66 -5.86
N MET A 21 -0.50 4.41 -4.69
CA MET A 21 0.40 3.26 -4.49
C MET A 21 -0.33 1.90 -4.53
N VAL A 22 -1.62 1.85 -4.15
CA VAL A 22 -2.47 0.66 -4.31
C VAL A 22 -2.86 0.48 -5.78
N ALA A 23 -3.20 1.54 -6.50
CA ALA A 23 -3.51 1.50 -7.93
C ALA A 23 -2.31 1.00 -8.75
N GLU A 24 -1.11 1.43 -8.39
CA GLU A 24 0.14 0.95 -8.97
C GLU A 24 0.57 -0.45 -8.46
N LYS A 25 -0.22 -1.10 -7.59
CA LYS A 25 0.00 -2.45 -7.02
C LYS A 25 1.29 -2.62 -6.21
N TRP A 26 1.85 -1.53 -5.68
CA TRP A 26 3.01 -1.60 -4.77
C TRP A 26 2.60 -1.96 -3.35
N LEU A 27 1.36 -1.64 -2.97
CA LEU A 27 0.86 -1.89 -1.63
C LEU A 27 -0.26 -2.92 -1.66
N ILE A 28 -0.13 -3.96 -0.85
CA ILE A 28 -1.23 -4.89 -0.55
C ILE A 28 -1.76 -4.55 0.84
N PRO A 29 -3.01 -4.08 0.99
CA PRO A 29 -3.62 -3.92 2.29
C PRO A 29 -3.83 -5.30 2.94
N ASP A 30 -3.29 -5.51 4.13
CA ASP A 30 -3.38 -6.76 4.90
C ASP A 30 -4.33 -6.59 6.11
N GLY A 31 -5.46 -5.92 5.87
CA GLY A 31 -6.42 -5.53 6.91
C GLY A 31 -5.98 -4.27 7.66
N CYS A 32 -5.35 -4.44 8.83
CA CYS A 32 -4.91 -3.32 9.67
C CYS A 32 -3.56 -2.72 9.20
N GLY A 33 -2.76 -3.52 8.49
CA GLY A 33 -1.44 -3.16 8.01
C GLY A 33 -1.35 -3.01 6.50
N ILE A 34 -0.16 -2.65 6.04
CA ILE A 34 0.20 -2.54 4.63
C ILE A 34 1.42 -3.43 4.39
N LYS A 35 1.38 -4.30 3.39
CA LYS A 35 2.55 -5.01 2.86
C LYS A 35 3.09 -4.24 1.66
N TYR A 36 4.36 -3.83 1.74
CA TYR A 36 5.07 -3.19 0.64
C TYR A 36 5.67 -4.26 -0.28
N ILE A 37 5.40 -4.15 -1.58
CA ILE A 37 6.07 -4.93 -2.62
C ILE A 37 7.18 -4.05 -3.22
N PRO A 38 8.45 -4.27 -2.87
CA PRO A 38 9.55 -3.56 -3.51
C PRO A 38 9.69 -3.96 -4.97
N ASN A 39 9.92 -2.98 -5.86
CA ASN A 39 10.25 -3.25 -7.27
C ASN A 39 11.71 -3.67 -7.48
N ASP A 40 12.58 -3.53 -6.48
CA ASP A 40 14.01 -3.81 -6.58
C ASP A 40 14.40 -5.29 -6.29
N GLY A 41 13.44 -6.22 -6.36
CA GLY A 41 13.68 -7.66 -6.22
C GLY A 41 13.81 -8.36 -7.57
N PRO A 42 14.53 -9.50 -7.67
CA PRO A 42 14.61 -10.28 -8.90
C PRO A 42 13.20 -10.66 -9.41
N LEU A 43 12.96 -10.39 -10.68
CA LEU A 43 11.66 -10.41 -11.37
C LEU A 43 10.93 -11.76 -11.28
N ASP A 44 11.65 -12.85 -10.98
CA ASP A 44 11.16 -14.24 -10.98
C ASP A 44 10.10 -14.54 -9.90
N LYS A 45 9.87 -13.65 -8.93
CA LYS A 45 8.82 -13.83 -7.91
C LYS A 45 7.52 -13.06 -8.20
N ARG A 46 7.44 -12.33 -9.33
CA ARG A 46 6.29 -11.46 -9.66
C ARG A 46 5.07 -12.17 -10.29
N GLN A 47 5.08 -13.49 -10.44
CA GLN A 47 3.98 -14.22 -11.11
C GLN A 47 2.77 -14.57 -10.23
N VAL A 48 2.76 -14.21 -8.94
CA VAL A 48 1.67 -14.62 -8.02
C VAL A 48 0.48 -13.64 -7.97
N LEU A 49 0.58 -12.46 -8.61
CA LEU A 49 -0.44 -11.41 -8.50
C LEU A 49 -1.46 -11.38 -9.67
N HIS A 50 -1.40 -12.34 -10.59
CA HIS A 50 -2.23 -12.37 -11.81
C HIS A 50 -3.08 -13.66 -11.97
N SER A 51 -3.31 -14.43 -10.91
CA SER A 51 -4.34 -15.51 -10.90
C SER A 51 -5.58 -15.09 -10.14
#